data_AF-A0A967Q1B6-F1
#
_entry.id   AF-A0A967Q1B6-F1
#
_cell.length_a   1.000
_cell.length_b   1.000
_cell.length_c   1.000
_cell.angle_alpha   90.00
_cell.angle_beta   90.00
_cell.angle_gamma   90.00
#
_symmetry.space_group_name_H-M   'P 1'
#
loop_
_entity.id
_entity.type
_entity.pdbx_description
1 polymer ?
#
loop_
_entity_poly.entity_id
_entity_poly.type
_entity_poly.pdbx_seq_one_letter_code
_entity_poly.pdbx_strand_id
1 'polypeptide(L)'
;MEKLTPRQLLVAFLKLGLTSFGGPVAHLGYFRDEFVLRRKILRDETYADLVALCQFLPGPASSQVGIGIGISQAGLRGGLAAWCGFT
;
A
#
# COMPACT_ATOMS: atom_id res chain seq x y z
N MET A 1 13.44 8.19 6.84
CA MET A 1 12.79 7.90 5.55
C MET A 1 11.89 9.07 5.22
N GLU A 2 12.04 9.67 4.04
CA GLU A 2 11.17 10.75 3.58
C GLU A 2 9.75 10.20 3.34
N LYS A 3 8.73 10.91 3.82
CA LYS A 3 7.34 10.49 3.67
C LYS A 3 6.77 10.97 2.33
N LEU A 4 5.97 10.12 1.68
CA LEU A 4 5.27 10.49 0.45
C LEU A 4 4.11 11.44 0.72
N THR A 5 3.91 12.40 -0.19
CA THR A 5 2.72 13.26 -0.18
C THR A 5 1.47 12.50 -0.69
N PRO A 6 0.24 12.95 -0.38
CA PRO A 6 -0.99 12.34 -0.89
C PRO A 6 -1.04 12.22 -2.42
N ARG A 7 -0.52 13.22 -3.14
CA ARG A 7 -0.47 13.19 -4.61
C ARG A 7 0.49 12.10 -5.12
N GLN A 8 1.67 11.96 -4.50
CA GLN A 8 2.61 10.91 -4.86
C GLN A 8 2.06 9.51 -4.56
N LEU A 9 1.35 9.36 -3.44
CA LEU A 9 0.65 8.12 -3.09
C LEU A 9 -0.43 7.80 -4.13
N LEU A 10 -1.29 8.75 -4.48
CA LEU A 10 -2.33 8.54 -5.50
C LEU A 10 -1.72 8.06 -6.82
N VAL A 11 -0.66 8.70 -7.30
CA VAL A 11 -0.01 8.31 -8.56
C VAL A 11 0.64 6.92 -8.46
N ALA A 12 1.30 6.61 -7.34
CA ALA A 12 1.91 5.31 -7.12
C ALA A 12 0.86 4.19 -7.06
N PHE A 13 -0.20 4.38 -6.29
CA PHE A 13 -1.29 3.44 -6.17
C PHE A 13 -2.11 3.32 -7.45
N LEU A 14 -2.33 4.41 -8.20
CA LEU A 14 -2.98 4.38 -9.52
C LEU A 14 -2.20 3.53 -10.52
N LYS A 15 -0.88 3.71 -10.57
CA LYS A 15 -0.02 2.86 -11.40
C LYS A 15 -0.18 1.39 -10.98
N LEU A 16 -0.09 1.12 -9.68
CA LEU A 16 -0.23 -0.24 -9.16
C LEU A 16 -1.61 -0.83 -9.44
N GLY A 17 -2.70 -0.06 -9.33
CA GLY A 17 -4.06 -0.52 -9.61
C GLY A 17 -4.26 -0.88 -11.09
N LEU A 18 -3.58 -0.17 -11.99
CA LEU A 18 -3.59 -0.46 -13.43
C LEU A 18 -2.66 -1.60 -13.84
N THR A 19 -1.69 -2.00 -13.01
CA THR A 19 -0.66 -3.00 -13.36
C THR A 19 -0.66 -4.25 -12.50
N SER A 20 -1.38 -4.28 -11.38
CA SER A 20 -1.38 -5.41 -10.45
C SER A 20 -2.41 -6.45 -10.89
N PHE A 21 -1.96 -7.50 -11.56
CA PHE A 21 -2.77 -8.67 -11.93
C PHE A 21 -2.34 -9.90 -11.11
N GLY A 22 -3.26 -10.86 -10.90
CA GLY A 22 -2.96 -12.13 -10.21
C GLY A 22 -3.57 -12.28 -8.82
N GLY A 23 -4.51 -11.42 -8.43
CA GLY A 23 -5.28 -11.54 -7.19
C GLY A 23 -4.58 -10.99 -5.94
N PRO A 24 -5.20 -11.14 -4.75
CA PRO A 24 -4.78 -10.42 -3.54
C PRO A 24 -3.33 -10.66 -3.12
N VAL A 25 -2.85 -11.90 -3.21
CA VAL A 25 -1.44 -12.24 -2.86
C VAL A 25 -0.46 -11.56 -3.81
N ALA A 26 -0.78 -11.49 -5.11
CA ALA A 26 0.05 -10.77 -6.07
C ALA A 26 0.10 -9.28 -5.77
N HIS A 27 -1.04 -8.67 -5.40
CA HIS A 27 -1.12 -7.26 -5.02
C HIS A 27 -0.20 -6.93 -3.84
N LEU A 28 -0.16 -7.79 -2.82
CA LEU A 28 0.78 -7.65 -1.70
C LEU A 28 2.23 -7.74 -2.19
N GLY A 29 2.55 -8.67 -3.10
CA GLY A 29 3.85 -8.74 -3.75
C GLY A 29 4.24 -7.43 -4.45
N TYR A 30 3.35 -6.85 -5.25
CA TYR A 30 3.59 -5.59 -5.94
C TYR A 30 3.79 -4.41 -4.96
N PHE A 31 3.04 -4.37 -3.86
CA PHE A 31 3.21 -3.34 -2.82
C PHE A 31 4.56 -3.44 -2.13
N ARG A 32 5.01 -4.65 -1.81
CA ARG A 32 6.34 -4.88 -1.24
C ARG A 32 7.43 -4.43 -2.21
N ASP A 33 7.33 -4.78 -3.49
CA ASP A 33 8.29 -4.34 -4.51
C ASP A 33 8.37 -2.81 -4.59
N GLU A 34 7.22 -2.13 -4.69
CA GLU A 34 7.19 -0.67 -4.86
C GLU A 34 7.63 0.07 -3.59
N PHE A 35 7.07 -0.26 -2.42
CA PHE A 35 7.23 0.57 -1.21
C PHE A 35 8.37 0.14 -0.30
N VAL A 36 8.77 -1.14 -0.32
CA VAL A 36 9.90 -1.66 0.46
C VAL A 36 11.16 -1.70 -0.38
N LEU A 37 11.14 -2.35 -1.55
CA LEU A 37 12.36 -2.59 -2.34
C LEU A 37 12.79 -1.37 -3.17
N ARG A 38 11.88 -0.80 -3.97
CA ARG A 38 12.18 0.31 -4.89
C ARG A 38 12.27 1.65 -4.17
N ARG A 39 11.19 2.07 -3.49
CA ARG A 39 11.12 3.39 -2.84
C ARG A 39 11.80 3.42 -1.48
N LYS A 40 11.95 2.27 -0.82
CA LYS A 40 12.56 2.15 0.51
C LYS A 40 11.97 3.14 1.52
N ILE A 41 10.64 3.26 1.51
CA ILE A 41 9.89 4.11 2.46
C ILE A 41 9.30 3.30 3.62
N LEU A 42 9.26 1.98 3.47
CA LEU A 42 8.86 1.02 4.50
C LEU A 42 9.97 -0.02 4.67
N ARG A 43 10.13 -0.51 5.89
CA ARG A 43 10.97 -1.68 6.17
C ARG A 43 10.18 -2.95 5.92
N ASP A 44 10.90 -4.04 5.67
CA ASP A 44 10.28 -5.34 5.40
C ASP A 44 9.46 -5.83 6.60
N GLU A 45 9.98 -5.66 7.83
CA GLU A 45 9.29 -6.10 9.04
C GLU A 45 7.98 -5.32 9.26
N THR A 46 8.04 -4.00 9.07
CA THR A 46 6.85 -3.14 9.20
C THR A 46 5.79 -3.44 8.14
N TYR A 47 6.22 -3.83 6.93
CA TYR A 47 5.31 -4.27 5.88
C TYR A 47 4.68 -5.64 6.22
N ALA A 48 5.48 -6.59 6.70
CA ALA A 48 5.01 -7.91 7.11
C ALA A 48 3.99 -7.84 8.26
N ASP A 49 4.26 -7.01 9.28
CA ASP A 49 3.34 -6.79 10.40
C ASP A 49 2.00 -6.19 9.93
N LEU A 50 2.06 -5.22 8.99
CA LEU A 50 0.86 -4.62 8.41
C LEU A 50 0.05 -5.65 7.61
N VAL A 51 0.71 -6.48 6.82
CA VAL A 51 0.05 -7.57 6.08
C VAL A 51 -0.59 -8.56 7.04
N ALA A 52 0.11 -8.99 8.10
CA ALA A 52 -0.41 -9.90 9.09
C ALA A 52 -1.66 -9.34 9.78
N LEU A 53 -1.63 -8.04 10.15
CA LEU A 53 -2.78 -7.35 10.72
C LEU A 53 -3.97 -7.32 9.75
N CYS A 54 -3.77 -6.94 8.49
CA CYS A 54 -4.85 -6.85 7.50
C CYS A 54 -5.40 -8.23 7.09
N GLN A 55 -4.61 -9.29 7.18
CA GLN A 55 -5.08 -10.66 6.95
C GLN A 55 -5.92 -11.19 8.12
N PHE A 56 -5.69 -10.67 9.32
CA PHE A 56 -6.48 -11.00 10.51
C PHE A 56 -7.84 -10.28 10.53
N LEU A 57 -7.91 -9.06 9.97
CA LEU A 57 -9.13 -8.26 9.93
C LEU A 57 -10.12 -8.76 8.85
N PRO A 58 -11.44 -8.64 9.07
CA PRO A 58 -12.41 -8.97 8.04
C PRO A 58 -12.33 -7.97 6.88
N GLY A 59 -12.30 -8.48 5.65
CA GLY A 59 -12.32 -7.69 4.42
C GLY A 59 -11.17 -7.99 3.46
N PRO A 60 -11.07 -7.24 2.34
CA PRO A 60 -10.04 -7.46 1.34
C PRO A 60 -8.68 -6.95 1.83
N ALA A 61 -7.80 -7.88 2.22
CA ALA A 61 -6.50 -7.55 2.79
C ALA A 61 -5.63 -6.65 1.89
N SER A 62 -5.67 -6.82 0.56
CA SER A 62 -4.91 -5.95 -0.36
C SER A 62 -5.33 -4.48 -0.24
N SER A 63 -6.63 -4.18 -0.20
CA SER A 63 -7.11 -2.81 -0.07
C SER A 63 -6.79 -2.24 1.32
N GLN A 64 -6.93 -3.06 2.37
CA GLN A 64 -6.59 -2.65 3.74
C GLN A 64 -5.10 -2.32 3.89
N VAL A 65 -4.21 -3.14 3.32
CA VAL A 65 -2.76 -2.88 3.32
C VAL A 65 -2.47 -1.59 2.54
N GLY A 66 -3.10 -1.39 1.38
CA GLY A 66 -2.95 -0.16 0.60
C GLY A 66 -3.34 1.10 1.39
N ILE A 67 -4.51 1.08 2.04
CA ILE A 67 -4.93 2.16 2.96
C ILE A 67 -3.92 2.35 4.08
N GLY A 68 -3.49 1.27 4.74
CA GLY A 68 -2.55 1.31 5.86
C GLY A 68 -1.21 1.96 5.48
N ILE A 69 -0.68 1.60 4.31
CA ILE A 69 0.50 2.25 3.73
C ILE A 69 0.22 3.74 3.51
N GLY A 70 -0.90 4.09 2.88
CA GLY A 70 -1.31 5.48 2.65
C GLY A 70 -1.38 6.29 3.95
N ILE A 71 -2.00 5.74 5.00
CA ILE A 71 -2.12 6.37 6.32
C ILE A 71 -0.75 6.56 6.96
N SER A 72 0.13 5.55 6.90
CA SER A 72 1.49 5.66 7.46
C SER A 72 2.31 6.81 6.86
N GLN A 73 2.08 7.09 5.57
CA GLN A 73 2.82 8.08 4.79
C GLN A 73 2.23 9.49 4.88
N ALA A 74 0.90 9.67 4.78
CA ALA A 74 0.28 11.01 4.78
C ALA A 74 -1.03 11.11 5.57
N GLY A 75 -1.21 10.27 6.60
CA GLY A 75 -2.42 10.25 7.44
C GLY A 75 -3.67 9.90 6.64
N LEU A 76 -4.85 10.34 7.11
CA LEU A 76 -6.13 10.02 6.46
C LEU A 76 -6.17 10.41 4.98
N ARG A 77 -5.55 11.54 4.61
CA ARG A 77 -5.45 11.97 3.21
C ARG A 77 -4.62 11.01 2.36
N GLY A 78 -3.56 10.43 2.92
CA GLY A 78 -2.78 9.39 2.26
C GLY A 78 -3.54 8.08 2.12
N GLY A 79 -4.32 7.70 3.13
CA GLY A 79 -5.21 6.54 3.07
C GLY A 79 -6.27 6.66 1.97
N LEU A 80 -6.93 7.83 1.88
CA LEU A 80 -7.89 8.13 0.82
C LEU A 80 -7.23 8.13 -0.57
N ALA A 81 -6.05 8.72 -0.70
CA ALA A 81 -5.29 8.72 -1.95
C ALA A 81 -4.92 7.30 -2.40
N ALA A 82 -4.50 6.43 -1.47
CA ALA A 82 -4.20 5.04 -1.76
C ALA A 82 -5.45 4.26 -2.19
N TRP A 83 -6.57 4.43 -1.47
CA TRP A 83 -7.85 3.81 -1.79
C TRP A 83 -8.32 4.20 -3.19
N CYS A 84 -8.36 5.49 -3.51
CA CYS A 84 -8.77 5.99 -4.82
C CYS A 84 -7.85 5.54 -5.97
N GLY A 85 -6.59 5.21 -5.69
CA GLY A 85 -5.66 4.73 -6.70
C GLY A 85 -5.74 3.23 -6.96
N PHE A 86 -6.20 2.42 -6.00
CA PHE A 86 -6.00 0.97 -6.05
C PHE A 86 -7.26 0.12 -5.87
N THR A 87 -8.35 0.67 -5.36
CA THR A 87 -9.66 0.00 -5.30
C THR A 87 -10.40 0.19 -6.62
#